data_AF-A0A1Y3D6A1-F1
#
_entry.id   AF-A0A1Y3D6A1-F1
#
_cell.length_a   1.000
_cell.length_b   1.000
_cell.length_c   1.000
_cell.angle_alpha   90.00
_cell.angle_beta   90.00
_cell.angle_gamma   90.00
#
_symmetry.space_group_name_H-M   'P 1'
#
loop_
_entity.id
_entity.type
_entity.pdbx_description
1 polymer ?
#
loop_
_entity_poly.entity_id
_entity_poly.type
_entity_poly.pdbx_seq_one_letter_code
_entity_poly.pdbx_strand_id
1 'polypeptide(L)'
;MAELSFDRLHQFFCKVPSIQESLIDSYGSDGKHTWWFKFQINVEHPLAWQTVQELGHVLNYISKNERLPTQFLPVSPPPYMNGEAKYFLAWVIQCNHAEFSPDVVCDWLEARLPSPVEDETQWKIKTDLKELDQIADKDLDALIPPNPQ
;
A
#
# COMPACT_ATOMS: atom_id res chain seq x y z
N MET A 1 13.63 17.72 18.66
CA MET A 1 12.75 16.75 17.98
C MET A 1 13.67 15.77 17.30
N ALA A 2 13.44 14.46 17.45
CA ALA A 2 14.22 13.49 16.70
C ALA A 2 14.00 13.72 15.20
N GLU A 3 15.06 13.64 14.41
CA GLU A 3 14.96 13.69 12.96
C GLU A 3 14.11 12.50 12.49
N LEU A 4 13.16 12.75 11.57
CA LEU A 4 12.32 11.69 11.03
C LEU A 4 13.20 10.71 10.23
N SER A 5 13.19 9.43 10.59
CA SER A 5 13.79 8.38 9.75
C SER A 5 12.77 7.91 8.71
N PHE A 6 13.26 7.64 7.50
CA PHE A 6 12.51 7.04 6.41
C PHE A 6 13.01 5.63 6.07
N ASP A 7 14.01 5.14 6.80
CA ASP A 7 14.75 3.93 6.40
C ASP A 7 13.84 2.71 6.39
N ARG A 8 12.99 2.52 7.41
CA ARG A 8 12.05 1.39 7.44
C ARG A 8 11.05 1.45 6.29
N LEU A 9 10.45 2.63 6.07
CA LEU A 9 9.48 2.83 5.00
C LEU A 9 10.12 2.60 3.62
N HIS A 10 11.35 3.09 3.43
CA HIS A 10 12.14 2.83 2.22
C HIS A 10 12.36 1.34 2.01
N GLN A 11 12.90 0.65 3.02
CA GLN A 11 13.16 -0.80 2.94
C GLN A 11 11.88 -1.61 2.72
N PHE A 12 10.76 -1.18 3.26
CA PHE A 12 9.46 -1.79 2.99
C PHE A 12 9.10 -1.67 1.49
N PHE A 13 9.17 -0.46 0.93
CA PHE A 13 8.83 -0.24 -0.48
C PHE A 13 9.82 -0.87 -1.47
N CYS A 14 11.08 -1.06 -1.08
CA CYS A 14 12.05 -1.85 -1.85
C CYS A 14 11.61 -3.30 -2.07
N LYS A 15 10.77 -3.84 -1.17
CA LYS A 15 10.27 -5.23 -1.25
C LYS A 15 8.95 -5.36 -1.98
N VAL A 16 8.21 -4.28 -2.19
CA VAL A 16 6.92 -4.32 -2.89
C VAL A 16 7.16 -4.64 -4.37
N PRO A 17 6.59 -5.74 -4.92
CA PRO A 17 6.95 -6.24 -6.25
C PRO A 17 6.79 -5.23 -7.40
N SER A 18 5.77 -4.38 -7.33
CA SER A 18 5.46 -3.38 -8.36
C SER A 18 6.20 -2.04 -8.18
N ILE A 19 7.01 -1.87 -7.11
CA ILE A 19 7.75 -0.63 -6.83
C ILE A 19 9.24 -0.93 -6.90
N GLN A 20 9.78 -1.68 -5.93
CA GLN A 20 11.22 -1.98 -5.83
C GLN A 20 12.07 -0.70 -5.65
N GLU A 21 13.35 -0.88 -5.32
CA GLU A 21 14.26 0.24 -5.01
C GLU A 21 14.40 1.23 -6.17
N SER A 22 14.41 0.76 -7.42
CA SER A 22 14.63 1.58 -8.61
C SER A 22 13.51 2.57 -8.91
N LEU A 23 12.33 2.40 -8.31
CA LEU A 23 11.18 3.28 -8.50
C LEU A 23 10.92 4.20 -7.30
N ILE A 24 11.79 4.19 -6.28
CA ILE A 24 11.73 5.18 -5.21
C ILE A 24 12.39 6.47 -5.71
N ASP A 25 11.62 7.57 -5.77
CA ASP A 25 12.11 8.84 -6.34
C ASP A 25 12.82 9.68 -5.27
N SER A 26 12.10 10.01 -4.18
CA SER A 26 12.58 10.92 -3.12
C SER A 26 11.65 10.94 -1.93
N TYR A 27 12.14 11.41 -0.78
CA TYR A 27 11.36 11.63 0.43
C TYR A 27 11.99 12.73 1.27
N GLY A 28 11.23 13.28 2.22
CA GLY A 28 11.76 14.28 3.15
C GLY A 28 10.71 14.84 4.09
N SER A 29 11.11 15.87 4.85
CA SER A 29 10.23 16.63 5.74
C SER A 29 10.44 18.14 5.64
N ASP A 30 9.45 18.91 6.08
CA ASP A 30 9.55 20.37 6.21
C ASP A 30 10.30 20.80 7.49
N GLY A 31 10.86 19.85 8.24
CA GLY A 31 11.51 20.06 9.53
C GLY A 31 10.55 20.36 10.68
N LYS A 32 9.24 20.30 10.46
CA LYS A 32 8.20 20.50 11.47
C LYS A 32 7.38 19.23 11.63
N HIS A 33 6.29 19.12 10.88
CA HIS A 33 5.27 18.07 11.03
C HIS A 33 4.82 17.49 9.69
N THR A 34 5.32 18.05 8.58
CA THR A 34 4.95 17.60 7.24
C THR A 34 6.06 16.74 6.67
N TRP A 35 5.70 15.58 6.16
CA TRP A 35 6.61 14.73 5.41
C TRP A 35 5.94 14.13 4.18
N TRP A 36 6.77 13.72 3.23
CA TRP A 36 6.34 13.08 2.00
C TRP A 36 7.29 11.95 1.60
N PHE A 37 6.76 10.96 0.91
CA PHE A 37 7.48 9.84 0.32
C PHE A 37 6.95 9.62 -1.10
N LYS A 38 7.82 9.80 -2.10
CA LYS A 38 7.50 9.78 -3.53
C LYS A 38 8.15 8.60 -4.22
N PHE A 39 7.36 7.88 -5.01
CA PHE A 39 7.80 6.71 -5.77
C PHE A 39 6.92 6.52 -7.00
N GLN A 40 7.31 5.60 -7.87
CA GLN A 40 6.53 5.15 -9.01
C GLN A 40 6.05 3.72 -8.76
N ILE A 41 4.94 3.37 -9.39
CA ILE A 41 4.46 1.99 -9.45
C ILE A 41 4.64 1.56 -10.91
N ASN A 42 5.32 0.46 -11.15
CA ASN A 42 5.42 -0.14 -12.48
C ASN A 42 4.02 -0.55 -12.92
N VAL A 43 3.36 0.29 -13.72
CA VAL A 43 1.99 0.06 -14.19
C VAL A 43 1.85 -1.14 -15.13
N GLU A 44 2.95 -1.64 -15.68
CA GLU A 44 2.99 -2.85 -16.50
C GLU A 44 3.13 -4.12 -15.64
N HIS A 45 3.42 -4.01 -14.34
CA HIS A 45 3.50 -5.13 -13.42
C HIS A 45 2.10 -5.76 -13.20
N PRO A 46 1.96 -7.11 -13.19
CA PRO A 46 0.67 -7.76 -12.97
C PRO A 46 -0.05 -7.38 -11.67
N LEU A 47 0.72 -6.97 -10.65
CA LEU A 47 0.24 -6.54 -9.34
C LEU A 47 0.08 -5.02 -9.17
N ALA A 48 0.27 -4.22 -10.23
CA ALA A 48 0.31 -2.76 -10.13
C ALA A 48 -0.97 -2.18 -9.51
N TRP A 49 -2.13 -2.60 -10.02
CA TRP A 49 -3.42 -2.07 -9.58
C TRP A 49 -3.87 -2.64 -8.24
N GLN A 50 -3.50 -3.88 -7.91
CA GLN A 50 -3.63 -4.42 -6.55
C GLN A 50 -2.81 -3.59 -5.56
N THR A 51 -1.58 -3.23 -5.92
CA THR A 51 -0.73 -2.37 -5.09
C THR A 51 -1.40 -1.01 -4.85
N VAL A 52 -1.92 -0.36 -5.91
CA VAL A 52 -2.67 0.90 -5.78
C VAL A 52 -3.89 0.74 -4.87
N GLN A 53 -4.63 -0.37 -5.01
CA GLN A 53 -5.83 -0.65 -4.21
C GLN A 53 -5.51 -0.85 -2.73
N GLU A 54 -4.53 -1.69 -2.41
CA GLU A 54 -4.10 -1.97 -1.03
C GLU A 54 -3.52 -0.72 -0.36
N LEU A 55 -2.62 0.01 -1.04
CA LEU A 55 -2.08 1.26 -0.53
C LEU A 55 -3.16 2.32 -0.35
N GLY A 56 -4.08 2.44 -1.31
CA GLY A 56 -5.21 3.35 -1.22
C GLY A 56 -6.14 3.01 -0.04
N HIS A 57 -6.36 1.72 0.24
CA HIS A 57 -7.09 1.30 1.43
C HIS A 57 -6.33 1.66 2.70
N VAL A 58 -5.13 1.13 2.90
CA VAL A 58 -4.38 1.32 4.16
C VAL A 58 -4.10 2.81 4.42
N LEU A 59 -3.60 3.54 3.43
CA LEU A 59 -3.06 4.90 3.62
C LEU A 59 -4.12 6.00 3.58
N ASN A 60 -5.28 5.78 2.96
CA ASN A 60 -6.36 6.77 2.94
C ASN A 60 -7.55 6.39 3.83
N TYR A 61 -7.98 5.13 3.82
CA TYR A 61 -9.20 4.66 4.50
C TYR A 61 -9.08 3.21 4.98
N ILE A 62 -8.76 3.01 6.25
CA ILE A 62 -8.76 1.67 6.85
C ILE A 62 -10.18 1.09 6.94
N SER A 63 -11.19 1.96 7.00
CA SER A 63 -12.60 1.59 7.03
C SER A 63 -13.45 2.69 6.38
N LYS A 64 -14.74 2.43 6.17
CA LYS A 64 -15.71 3.43 5.63
C LYS A 64 -15.69 4.74 6.41
N ASN A 65 -15.37 4.68 7.72
CA ASN A 65 -15.40 5.83 8.63
C ASN A 65 -14.05 6.13 9.30
N GLU A 66 -13.00 5.35 9.02
CA GLU A 66 -11.69 5.51 9.67
C GLU A 66 -10.64 5.89 8.62
N ARG A 67 -10.10 7.10 8.76
CA ARG A 67 -9.04 7.64 7.90
C ARG A 67 -7.75 7.77 8.69
N LEU A 68 -6.65 7.34 8.09
CA LEU A 68 -5.34 7.74 8.57
C LEU A 68 -5.11 9.23 8.26
N PRO A 69 -4.21 9.90 9.00
CA PRO A 69 -3.81 11.28 8.71
C PRO A 69 -2.87 11.37 7.48
N THR A 70 -2.64 10.27 6.77
CA THR A 70 -1.91 10.21 5.50
C THR A 70 -2.81 10.44 4.30
N GLN A 71 -2.20 10.82 3.18
CA GLN A 71 -2.83 10.84 1.87
C GLN A 71 -1.91 10.16 0.85
N PHE A 72 -2.47 9.25 0.06
CA PHE A 72 -1.83 8.58 -1.07
C PHE A 72 -2.47 9.07 -2.37
N LEU A 73 -1.68 9.79 -3.19
CA LEU A 73 -2.16 10.56 -4.34
C LEU A 73 -1.25 10.38 -5.56
N PRO A 74 -1.79 10.37 -6.80
CA PRO A 74 -0.98 10.51 -8.01
C PRO A 74 -0.55 11.97 -8.19
N VAL A 75 0.70 12.22 -8.63
CA VAL A 75 1.28 13.58 -8.66
C VAL A 75 1.95 13.97 -9.98
N SER A 76 1.53 13.37 -11.09
CA SER A 76 2.18 13.61 -12.39
C SER A 76 1.34 14.46 -13.35
N PRO A 77 1.99 15.29 -14.21
CA PRO A 77 1.31 15.97 -15.30
C PRO A 77 0.64 14.96 -16.25
N PRO A 78 -0.41 15.38 -16.98
CA PRO A 78 -1.11 14.51 -17.91
C PRO A 78 -0.22 14.07 -19.09
N PRO A 79 -0.58 12.98 -19.80
CA PRO A 79 0.31 12.39 -20.81
C PRO A 79 0.73 13.31 -21.94
N TYR A 80 -0.12 14.27 -22.34
CA TYR A 80 0.20 15.24 -23.39
C TYR A 80 1.30 16.24 -22.99
N MET A 81 1.67 16.32 -21.71
CA MET A 81 2.74 17.21 -21.24
C MET A 81 4.05 16.47 -20.95
N ASN A 82 3.97 15.25 -20.42
CA ASN A 82 5.15 14.55 -19.90
C ASN A 82 5.37 13.18 -20.51
N GLY A 83 4.40 12.58 -21.20
CA GLY A 83 4.49 11.23 -21.77
C GLY A 83 3.66 10.18 -21.02
N GLU A 84 3.79 8.91 -21.41
CA GLU A 84 2.96 7.82 -20.90
C GLU A 84 3.17 7.54 -19.40
N ALA A 85 2.12 7.02 -18.74
CA ALA A 85 2.11 6.75 -17.31
C ALA A 85 3.28 5.86 -16.85
N LYS A 86 3.68 4.85 -17.64
CA LYS A 86 4.77 3.94 -17.29
C LYS A 86 6.14 4.59 -17.12
N TYR A 87 6.31 5.80 -17.64
CA TYR A 87 7.57 6.53 -17.55
C TYR A 87 7.50 7.71 -16.59
N PHE A 88 6.29 8.22 -16.30
CA PHE A 88 6.13 9.52 -15.65
C PHE A 88 5.12 9.53 -14.51
N LEU A 89 4.26 8.52 -14.35
CA LEU A 89 3.28 8.49 -13.26
C LEU A 89 3.97 8.15 -11.94
N ALA A 90 3.96 9.12 -11.04
CA ALA A 90 4.44 9.00 -9.68
C ALA A 90 3.30 9.16 -8.69
N TRP A 91 3.52 8.61 -7.50
CA TRP A 91 2.63 8.66 -6.37
C TRP A 91 3.36 9.27 -5.17
N VAL A 92 2.60 9.95 -4.32
CA VAL A 92 3.10 10.52 -3.07
C VAL A 92 2.25 10.02 -1.92
N ILE A 93 2.92 9.56 -0.87
CA ILE A 93 2.38 9.48 0.48
C ILE A 93 2.77 10.77 1.18
N GLN A 94 1.82 11.50 1.73
CA GLN A 94 2.08 12.69 2.52
C GLN A 94 1.32 12.66 3.83
N CYS A 95 1.90 13.21 4.88
CA CYS A 95 1.26 13.40 6.17
C CYS A 95 1.65 14.74 6.75
N ASN A 96 0.73 15.37 7.46
CA ASN A 96 0.92 16.65 8.15
C ASN A 96 0.65 16.57 9.66
N HIS A 97 0.61 15.35 10.22
CA HIS A 97 0.29 15.10 11.62
C HIS A 97 1.56 14.83 12.43
N ALA A 98 1.78 15.61 13.48
CA ALA A 98 3.03 15.61 14.25
C ALA A 98 3.40 14.24 14.86
N GLU A 99 2.40 13.45 15.25
CA GLU A 99 2.59 12.14 15.89
C GLU A 99 2.55 10.97 14.90
N PHE A 100 2.42 11.23 13.60
CA PHE A 100 2.29 10.19 12.58
C PHE A 100 3.54 10.18 11.69
N SER A 101 4.59 9.49 12.17
CA SER A 101 5.88 9.38 11.49
C SER A 101 5.87 8.34 10.35
N PRO A 102 6.87 8.34 9.46
CA PRO A 102 7.05 7.28 8.46
C PRO A 102 7.11 5.87 9.07
N ASP A 103 7.70 5.72 10.26
CA ASP A 103 7.75 4.43 10.97
C ASP A 103 6.36 3.95 11.37
N VAL A 104 5.50 4.84 11.87
CA VAL A 104 4.12 4.50 12.19
C VAL A 104 3.39 4.03 10.93
N VAL A 105 3.58 4.71 9.80
CA VAL A 105 3.02 4.26 8.51
C VAL A 105 3.50 2.87 8.15
N CYS A 106 4.79 2.61 8.32
CA CYS A 106 5.37 1.29 8.08
C CYS A 106 4.69 0.21 8.94
N ASP A 107 4.43 0.47 10.22
CA ASP A 107 3.72 -0.48 11.10
C ASP A 107 2.29 -0.77 10.59
N TRP A 108 1.57 0.26 10.10
CA TRP A 108 0.24 0.07 9.50
C TRP A 108 0.28 -0.76 8.23
N LEU A 109 1.30 -0.54 7.40
CA LEU A 109 1.51 -1.28 6.16
C LEU A 109 1.86 -2.74 6.44
N GLU A 110 2.84 -3.00 7.30
CA GLU A 110 3.27 -4.36 7.69
C GLU A 110 2.13 -5.17 8.34
N ALA A 111 1.23 -4.51 9.05
CA ALA A 111 0.08 -5.18 9.70
C ALA A 111 -1.07 -5.53 8.75
N ARG A 112 -1.13 -4.96 7.53
CA ARG A 112 -2.30 -5.07 6.64
C ARG A 112 -1.98 -5.58 5.24
N LEU A 113 -0.81 -5.26 4.73
CA LEU A 113 -0.37 -5.77 3.43
C LEU A 113 0.04 -7.25 3.55
N PRO A 114 0.16 -7.94 2.41
CA PRO A 114 0.68 -9.30 2.36
C PRO A 114 1.97 -9.47 3.16
N SER A 115 2.07 -10.59 3.88
CA SER A 115 3.24 -10.92 4.71
C SER A 115 3.72 -12.34 4.37
N PRO A 116 4.90 -12.51 3.75
CA PRO A 116 5.85 -11.46 3.38
C PRO A 116 5.38 -10.63 2.17
N VAL A 117 5.74 -9.34 2.14
CA VAL A 117 5.27 -8.37 1.14
C VAL A 117 5.90 -8.60 -0.23
N GLU A 118 7.07 -9.22 -0.27
CA GLU A 118 7.78 -9.60 -1.49
C GLU A 118 7.22 -10.85 -2.18
N ASP A 119 6.39 -11.65 -1.50
CA ASP A 119 5.81 -12.87 -2.08
C ASP A 119 4.57 -12.54 -2.92
N GLU A 120 4.73 -12.47 -4.24
CA GLU A 120 3.65 -12.21 -5.19
C GLU A 120 2.43 -13.14 -5.04
N THR A 121 2.60 -14.35 -4.50
CA THR A 121 1.47 -15.27 -4.31
C THR A 121 0.52 -14.80 -3.22
N GLN A 122 1.02 -14.07 -2.22
CA GLN A 122 0.22 -13.51 -1.13
C GLN A 122 -0.62 -12.29 -1.57
N TRP A 123 -0.26 -11.64 -2.69
CA TRP A 123 -1.02 -10.53 -3.28
C TRP A 123 -2.19 -10.98 -4.14
N LYS A 124 -2.23 -12.25 -4.53
CA LYS A 124 -3.29 -12.79 -5.36
C LYS A 124 -4.45 -13.16 -4.45
N ILE A 125 -5.56 -12.45 -4.59
CA ILE A 125 -6.83 -12.87 -3.99
C ILE A 125 -7.13 -14.26 -4.55
N LYS A 126 -7.29 -15.26 -3.67
CA LYS A 126 -7.83 -16.58 -4.04
C LYS A 126 -9.27 -16.38 -4.53
N THR A 127 -9.43 -16.13 -5.82
CA THR A 127 -10.73 -16.00 -6.48
C THR A 127 -11.24 -17.33 -7.02
N ASP A 128 -10.44 -18.39 -6.95
CA ASP A 128 -10.88 -19.73 -7.36
C ASP A 128 -11.69 -20.39 -6.23
N LEU A 129 -13.00 -20.14 -6.27
CA LEU A 129 -13.97 -20.72 -5.35
C LEU A 129 -14.11 -22.25 -5.52
N LYS A 130 -13.46 -22.87 -6.51
CA LYS A 130 -13.45 -24.34 -6.66
C LYS A 130 -12.86 -25.07 -5.46
N GLU A 131 -12.02 -24.39 -4.67
CA GLU A 131 -11.55 -24.93 -3.39
C GLU A 131 -12.69 -25.00 -2.36
N LEU A 132 -13.67 -24.07 -2.38
CA LEU A 132 -14.87 -24.12 -1.53
C LEU A 132 -15.83 -25.24 -1.94
N ASP A 133 -15.92 -25.57 -3.23
CA ASP A 133 -16.71 -26.71 -3.73
C ASP A 133 -16.18 -28.07 -3.23
N GLN A 134 -14.96 -28.12 -2.71
CA GLN A 134 -14.33 -29.31 -2.13
C GLN A 134 -14.41 -29.37 -0.60
N ILE A 135 -14.92 -28.31 0.05
CA ILE A 135 -15.12 -28.27 1.50
C ILE A 135 -16.43 -28.99 1.81
N ALA A 136 -16.39 -29.99 2.70
CA ALA A 136 -17.60 -30.67 3.14
C ALA A 136 -18.49 -29.69 3.92
N ASP A 137 -19.82 -29.77 3.76
CA ASP A 137 -20.80 -28.85 4.38
C ASP A 137 -20.53 -28.59 5.89
N LYS A 138 -20.05 -29.62 6.61
CA LYS A 138 -19.73 -29.55 8.04
C LYS A 138 -18.55 -28.65 8.39
N ASP A 139 -17.59 -28.51 7.48
CA ASP A 139 -16.41 -27.67 7.66
C ASP A 139 -16.70 -26.21 7.26
N LEU A 140 -17.72 -25.99 6.43
CA LEU A 140 -18.21 -24.66 6.05
C LEU A 140 -18.93 -23.97 7.23
N ASP A 141 -19.73 -24.72 7.98
CA ASP A 141 -20.44 -24.25 9.18
C ASP A 141 -19.49 -23.78 10.31
N ALA A 142 -18.25 -24.27 10.32
CA ALA A 142 -17.22 -23.85 11.28
C ALA A 142 -16.52 -22.54 10.88
N LEU A 143 -16.48 -22.23 9.58
CA LEU A 143 -15.86 -21.02 9.03
C LEU A 143 -16.82 -19.82 9.01
N ILE A 144 -18.11 -20.07 8.83
CA ILE A 144 -19.16 -19.05 8.86
C ILE A 144 -20.30 -19.60 9.72
N PRO A 145 -20.29 -19.36 11.05
CA PRO A 145 -21.38 -19.83 11.88
C PRO A 145 -22.71 -19.21 11.39
N PRO A 146 -23.79 -19.99 11.30
CA PRO A 146 -25.07 -19.57 10.71
C PRO A 146 -25.73 -18.39 11.45
N ASN A 147 -25.17 -18.00 12.60
CA ASN A 147 -25.58 -16.85 13.37
C ASN A 147 -24.32 -16.10 13.86
N PRO A 148 -23.89 -15.02 13.18
CA PRO A 148 -22.89 -14.11 13.73
C PRO A 148 -23.48 -13.43 14.98
N GLN A 149 -22.81 -13.55 16.13
CA GLN A 149 -23.12 -12.73 17.31
C GLN A 149 -22.58 -11.32 17.15
#